data_AF-A0A961SHC7-F1
#
_entry.id   AF-A0A961SHC7-F1
#
_cell.length_a   1.000
_cell.length_b   1.000
_cell.length_c   1.000
_cell.angle_alpha   90.00
_cell.angle_beta   90.00
_cell.angle_gamma   90.00
#
_symmetry.space_group_name_H-M   'P 1'
#
loop_
_entity.id
_entity.type
_entity.pdbx_description
1 polymer ?
#
loop_
_entity_poly.entity_id
_entity_poly.type
_entity_poly.pdbx_seq_one_letter_code
_entity_poly.pdbx_strand_id
1 'polypeptide(L)'
;IIFIIPYEGEFSLIGTTDQDYAGDPGNVEITAEEIGYLCEAASEYLKNPVRESDVVWTYSGVRPLYDDGASAAQEATRDYVLRIDIGDGRAPLINIFGGKITTYRKLSEAVLNKIEEAIGKRSEPWTAKSHLPGGNFPVTQFEARVEKLQAEFPFLSTDHACRLVRSYGTEAWAILQGASVPDDLGTDFG
;
A
#
# COMPACT_ATOMS: atom_id res chain seq x y z
N ILE A 1 -7.84 -1.87 -18.53
CA ILE A 1 -6.35 -1.75 -18.60
C ILE A 1 -5.75 -2.67 -17.56
N ILE A 2 -4.60 -3.26 -17.86
CA ILE A 2 -3.80 -4.00 -16.87
C ILE A 2 -2.42 -3.35 -16.73
N PHE A 3 -1.76 -3.60 -15.61
CA PHE A 3 -0.40 -3.22 -15.31
C PHE A 3 0.45 -4.49 -15.19
N ILE A 4 1.71 -4.38 -15.62
CA ILE A 4 2.76 -5.36 -15.36
C ILE A 4 3.87 -4.59 -14.64
N ILE A 5 4.00 -4.80 -13.33
CA ILE A 5 4.86 -4.00 -12.45
C ILE A 5 6.03 -4.86 -11.97
N PRO A 6 7.29 -4.43 -12.14
CA PRO A 6 8.42 -5.10 -11.48
C PRO A 6 8.20 -5.12 -9.97
N TYR A 7 8.26 -6.30 -9.36
CA TYR A 7 7.84 -6.51 -7.99
C TYR A 7 8.92 -7.28 -7.22
N GLU A 8 9.36 -6.69 -6.10
CA GLU A 8 10.39 -7.28 -5.22
C GLU A 8 11.66 -7.79 -5.93
N GLY A 9 12.06 -7.15 -7.02
CA GLY A 9 13.31 -7.43 -7.75
C GLY A 9 13.29 -8.69 -8.64
N GLU A 10 12.51 -9.70 -8.25
CA GLU A 10 12.51 -11.02 -8.89
C GLU A 10 11.18 -11.37 -9.58
N PHE A 11 10.11 -10.62 -9.31
CA PHE A 11 8.77 -10.93 -9.78
C PHE A 11 8.20 -9.83 -10.67
N SER A 12 7.11 -10.17 -11.36
CA SER A 12 6.24 -9.20 -12.03
C SER A 12 4.83 -9.34 -11.46
N LEU A 13 4.29 -8.25 -10.93
CA LEU A 13 2.92 -8.18 -10.45
C LEU A 13 2.01 -7.77 -11.62
N ILE A 14 1.10 -8.66 -12.00
CA ILE A 14 0.14 -8.46 -13.09
C ILE A 14 -1.24 -8.26 -12.48
N GLY A 15 -1.92 -7.18 -12.87
CA GLY A 15 -3.25 -6.89 -12.36
C GLY A 15 -3.88 -5.67 -13.02
N THR A 16 -5.13 -5.33 -12.73
CA THR A 16 -6.09 -6.01 -11.86
C THR A 16 -7.33 -6.38 -12.67
N THR A 17 -8.22 -7.15 -12.06
CA THR A 17 -9.58 -7.38 -12.52
C THR A 17 -10.57 -6.41 -11.85
N ASP A 18 -11.76 -6.29 -12.45
CA ASP A 18 -12.92 -5.59 -11.90
C ASP A 18 -14.12 -6.56 -12.01
N GLN A 19 -14.42 -7.24 -10.89
CA GLN A 19 -15.53 -8.19 -10.75
C GLN A 19 -16.40 -7.77 -9.58
N ASP A 20 -17.72 -7.90 -9.72
CA ASP A 20 -18.64 -7.72 -8.60
C ASP A 20 -18.45 -8.84 -7.59
N TYR A 21 -18.39 -8.49 -6.31
CA TYR A 21 -18.21 -9.45 -5.23
C TYR A 21 -19.36 -9.36 -4.24
N ALA A 22 -20.08 -10.46 -4.10
CA ALA A 22 -21.12 -10.63 -3.10
C ALA A 22 -20.64 -11.68 -2.08
N GLY A 23 -20.19 -11.23 -0.92
CA GLY A 23 -19.65 -12.12 0.11
C GLY A 23 -18.99 -11.36 1.25
N ASP A 24 -18.40 -12.10 2.18
CA ASP A 24 -17.55 -11.54 3.23
C ASP A 24 -16.21 -11.11 2.61
N PRO A 25 -15.85 -9.81 2.62
CA PRO A 25 -14.58 -9.33 2.06
C PRO A 25 -13.34 -9.98 2.67
N GLY A 26 -13.43 -10.55 3.88
CA GLY A 26 -12.32 -11.28 4.52
C GLY A 26 -11.98 -12.62 3.86
N ASN A 27 -12.87 -13.15 3.01
CA ASN A 27 -12.70 -14.44 2.32
C ASN A 27 -12.51 -14.26 0.80
N VAL A 28 -12.19 -13.05 0.34
CA VAL A 28 -11.99 -12.80 -1.09
C VAL A 28 -10.72 -13.48 -1.59
N GLU A 29 -10.84 -14.25 -2.66
CA GLU A 29 -9.74 -14.93 -3.34
C GLU A 29 -9.86 -14.71 -4.84
N ILE A 30 -8.74 -14.82 -5.56
CA ILE A 30 -8.74 -14.75 -7.02
C ILE A 30 -9.35 -16.03 -7.60
N THR A 31 -10.15 -15.90 -8.64
CA THR A 31 -10.72 -17.06 -9.35
C THR A 31 -9.81 -17.55 -10.47
N ALA A 32 -9.99 -18.80 -10.91
CA ALA A 32 -9.27 -19.34 -12.07
C ALA A 32 -9.53 -18.52 -13.35
N GLU A 33 -10.74 -17.98 -13.49
CA GLU A 33 -11.15 -17.12 -14.61
C GLU A 33 -10.34 -15.81 -14.62
N GLU A 34 -10.14 -15.19 -13.46
CA GLU A 34 -9.32 -13.99 -13.33
C GLU A 34 -7.84 -14.25 -13.60
N ILE A 35 -7.30 -15.40 -13.15
CA ILE A 35 -5.92 -15.80 -13.46
C ILE A 35 -5.74 -15.95 -14.98
N GLY A 36 -6.63 -16.71 -15.63
CA GLY A 36 -6.61 -16.91 -17.07
C GLY A 36 -6.70 -15.59 -17.83
N TYR A 37 -7.62 -14.71 -17.44
CA TYR A 37 -7.78 -13.37 -18.02
C TYR A 37 -6.49 -12.54 -17.94
N LEU A 38 -5.83 -12.49 -16.78
CA LEU A 38 -4.61 -11.70 -16.61
C LEU A 38 -3.43 -12.29 -17.40
N CYS A 39 -3.31 -13.62 -17.43
CA CYS A 39 -2.26 -14.31 -18.19
C CYS A 39 -2.43 -14.10 -19.70
N GLU A 40 -3.66 -14.21 -20.21
CA GLU A 40 -3.99 -13.97 -21.62
C GLU A 40 -3.72 -12.52 -22.01
N ALA A 41 -4.23 -11.56 -21.22
CA ALA A 41 -4.04 -10.14 -21.47
C ALA A 41 -2.55 -9.73 -21.44
N ALA A 42 -1.73 -10.29 -20.55
CA ALA A 42 -0.29 -10.04 -20.54
C ALA A 42 0.41 -10.68 -21.75
N SER A 43 0.01 -11.90 -22.12
CA SER A 43 0.58 -12.66 -23.25
C SER A 43 0.32 -12.02 -24.61
N GLU A 44 -0.73 -11.20 -24.74
CA GLU A 44 -0.99 -10.44 -25.97
C GLU A 44 0.14 -9.45 -26.31
N TYR A 45 0.83 -8.93 -25.29
CA TYR A 45 1.86 -7.90 -25.46
C TYR A 45 3.30 -8.42 -25.27
N LEU A 46 3.48 -9.54 -24.57
CA LEU A 46 4.80 -10.09 -24.25
C LEU A 46 5.26 -11.10 -25.31
N LYS A 47 6.55 -11.03 -25.67
CA LYS A 47 7.17 -12.01 -26.58
C LYS A 47 7.10 -13.44 -26.04
N ASN A 48 7.31 -13.60 -24.74
CA ASN A 48 7.19 -14.87 -24.04
C ASN A 48 5.83 -14.86 -23.33
N PRO A 49 4.89 -15.75 -23.71
CA PRO A 49 3.59 -15.82 -23.07
C PRO A 49 3.70 -16.15 -21.58
N VAL A 50 2.85 -15.53 -20.76
CA VAL A 50 2.68 -15.83 -19.35
C VAL A 50 1.65 -16.95 -19.23
N ARG A 51 2.01 -18.06 -18.58
CA ARG A 51 1.13 -19.20 -18.37
C ARG A 51 0.62 -19.20 -16.94
N GLU A 52 -0.56 -19.79 -16.73
CA GLU A 52 -1.10 -19.99 -15.38
C GLU A 52 -0.13 -20.80 -14.49
N SER A 53 0.64 -21.71 -15.08
CA SER A 53 1.68 -22.48 -14.39
C SER A 53 2.88 -21.64 -13.90
N ASP A 54 3.04 -20.41 -14.42
CA ASP A 54 4.11 -19.51 -14.04
C ASP A 54 3.74 -18.64 -12.81
N VAL A 55 2.47 -18.69 -12.38
CA VAL A 55 1.96 -17.92 -11.25
C VAL A 55 2.40 -18.56 -9.93
N VAL A 56 3.26 -17.86 -9.18
CA VAL A 56 3.83 -18.35 -7.92
C VAL A 56 3.08 -17.87 -6.67
N TRP A 57 2.30 -16.78 -6.80
CA TRP A 57 1.53 -16.22 -5.69
C TRP A 57 0.41 -15.32 -6.23
N THR A 58 -0.68 -15.21 -5.46
CA THR A 58 -1.82 -14.36 -5.77
C THR A 58 -2.33 -13.66 -4.51
N TYR A 59 -2.97 -12.51 -4.70
CA TYR A 59 -3.76 -11.85 -3.67
C TYR A 59 -5.01 -11.26 -4.31
N SER A 60 -6.06 -11.07 -3.51
CA SER A 60 -7.30 -10.42 -3.93
C SER A 60 -7.76 -9.42 -2.88
N GLY A 61 -8.62 -8.49 -3.29
CA GLY A 61 -9.13 -7.44 -2.42
C GLY A 61 -10.37 -6.79 -3.00
N VAL A 62 -11.35 -6.52 -2.14
CA VAL A 62 -12.60 -5.86 -2.52
C VAL A 62 -12.45 -4.36 -2.39
N ARG A 63 -12.82 -3.60 -3.44
CA ARG A 63 -12.83 -2.14 -3.40
C ARG A 63 -14.17 -1.65 -2.82
N PRO A 64 -14.19 -0.93 -1.68
CA PRO A 64 -15.43 -0.37 -1.13
C PRO A 64 -15.80 0.89 -1.93
N LEU A 65 -16.39 0.70 -3.10
CA LEU A 65 -16.84 1.80 -3.96
C LEU A 65 -18.16 2.37 -3.44
N TYR A 66 -18.35 3.67 -3.63
CA TYR A 66 -19.62 4.30 -3.33
C TYR A 66 -20.59 3.97 -4.47
N ASP A 67 -21.71 3.33 -4.14
CA ASP A 67 -22.77 3.05 -5.10
C ASP A 67 -23.47 4.36 -5.49
N ASP A 68 -23.07 4.90 -6.64
CA ASP A 68 -23.68 6.06 -7.29
C ASP A 68 -24.78 5.67 -8.29
N GLY A 69 -25.14 4.38 -8.35
CA GLY A 69 -26.11 3.81 -9.29
C GLY A 69 -25.52 3.45 -10.67
N ALA A 70 -24.19 3.40 -10.82
CA ALA A 70 -23.54 2.93 -12.04
C ALA A 70 -23.83 1.45 -12.35
N SER A 71 -24.04 1.12 -13.62
CA SER A 71 -24.38 -0.24 -14.07
C SER A 71 -23.20 -1.22 -14.15
N ALA A 72 -21.96 -0.74 -14.02
CA ALA A 72 -20.76 -1.56 -14.07
C ALA A 72 -19.70 -1.07 -13.06
N ALA A 73 -19.02 -2.02 -12.39
CA ALA A 73 -18.01 -1.73 -11.35
C ALA A 73 -16.88 -0.80 -11.82
N GLN A 74 -16.49 -0.86 -13.10
CA GLN A 74 -15.45 0.00 -13.68
C GLN A 74 -15.87 1.47 -13.82
N GLU A 75 -17.17 1.76 -13.85
CA GLU A 75 -17.75 3.09 -14.08
C GLU A 75 -18.06 3.84 -12.78
N ALA A 76 -18.16 3.14 -11.64
CA ALA A 76 -18.45 3.74 -10.35
C ALA A 76 -17.38 4.77 -9.96
N THR A 77 -17.82 5.88 -9.35
CA THR A 77 -16.90 6.95 -8.93
C THR A 77 -15.79 6.41 -8.01
N ARG A 78 -14.55 6.73 -8.40
CA ARG A 78 -13.37 6.39 -7.60
C ARG A 78 -12.95 7.51 -6.65
N ASP A 79 -13.78 8.54 -6.51
CA ASP A 79 -13.59 9.60 -5.53
C ASP A 79 -14.15 9.18 -4.16
N TYR A 80 -13.72 9.84 -3.09
CA TYR A 80 -14.25 9.54 -1.75
C TYR A 80 -15.50 10.38 -1.45
N VAL A 81 -16.40 9.81 -0.66
CA VAL A 81 -17.57 10.51 -0.11
C VAL A 81 -17.49 10.52 1.41
N LEU A 82 -17.59 11.71 2.00
CA LEU A 82 -17.72 11.88 3.44
C LEU A 82 -19.18 12.17 3.79
N ARG A 83 -19.80 11.32 4.61
CA ARG A 83 -21.13 11.59 5.17
C ARG A 83 -21.03 11.81 6.67
N ILE A 84 -21.69 12.86 7.14
CA ILE A 84 -21.70 13.23 8.55
C ILE A 84 -23.12 13.10 9.07
N ASP A 85 -23.28 12.34 10.14
CA ASP A 85 -24.50 12.31 10.93
C ASP A 85 -24.27 13.16 12.18
N ILE A 86 -24.95 14.30 12.25
CA ILE A 86 -24.97 15.21 13.39
C ILE A 86 -26.38 15.16 13.95
N GLY A 87 -26.69 14.13 14.75
CA GLY A 87 -28.01 13.98 15.36
C GLY A 87 -28.30 15.04 16.43
N ASP A 88 -29.57 15.21 16.77
CA ASP A 88 -30.10 16.17 17.78
C ASP A 88 -29.46 16.02 19.17
N GLY A 89 -28.27 16.61 19.37
CA GLY A 89 -27.51 16.53 20.62
C GLY A 89 -26.64 15.27 20.79
N ARG A 90 -26.37 14.51 19.71
CA ARG A 90 -25.50 13.32 19.74
C ARG A 90 -24.08 13.65 19.24
N ALA A 91 -23.11 12.82 19.61
CA ALA A 91 -21.75 12.93 19.10
C ALA A 91 -21.75 12.75 17.56
N PRO A 92 -21.02 13.57 16.80
CA PRO A 92 -20.95 13.45 15.35
C PRO A 92 -20.36 12.09 14.93
N LEU A 93 -20.96 11.48 13.92
CA LEU A 93 -20.43 10.29 13.24
C LEU A 93 -20.01 10.66 11.82
N ILE A 94 -18.76 10.39 11.46
CA ILE A 94 -18.23 10.59 10.11
C ILE A 94 -18.03 9.23 9.45
N ASN A 95 -18.71 9.01 8.34
CA ASN A 95 -18.59 7.83 7.49
C ASN A 95 -17.77 8.17 6.25
N ILE A 96 -16.84 7.28 5.90
CA ILE A 96 -15.97 7.40 4.73
C ILE A 96 -16.35 6.29 3.75
N PHE A 97 -16.70 6.66 2.52
CA PHE A 97 -16.95 5.73 1.43
C PHE A 97 -15.91 5.95 0.33
N GLY A 98 -15.32 4.88 -0.20
CA GLY A 98 -14.21 4.97 -1.15
C GLY A 98 -12.93 5.54 -0.53
N GLY A 99 -12.13 6.19 -1.37
CA GLY A 99 -10.82 6.72 -1.00
C GLY A 99 -9.67 5.82 -1.46
N LYS A 100 -8.85 6.36 -2.37
CA LYS A 100 -7.65 5.66 -2.85
C LYS A 100 -6.51 5.83 -1.86
N ILE A 101 -5.62 4.85 -1.84
CA ILE A 101 -4.30 5.00 -1.18
C ILE A 101 -3.60 6.25 -1.69
N THR A 102 -3.72 6.62 -2.96
CA THR A 102 -3.10 7.85 -3.49
C THR A 102 -3.66 9.15 -2.92
N THR A 103 -4.91 9.17 -2.44
CA THR A 103 -5.58 10.37 -1.90
C THR A 103 -5.71 10.37 -0.38
N TYR A 104 -5.22 9.33 0.31
CA TYR A 104 -5.44 9.11 1.75
C TYR A 104 -5.09 10.31 2.62
N ARG A 105 -3.98 11.02 2.33
CA ARG A 105 -3.53 12.16 3.11
C ARG A 105 -4.49 13.35 3.01
N LYS A 106 -4.97 13.64 1.78
CA LYS A 106 -5.95 14.72 1.54
C LYS A 106 -7.32 14.37 2.10
N LEU A 107 -7.73 13.12 1.98
CA LEU A 107 -8.92 12.59 2.63
C LEU A 107 -8.85 12.76 4.16
N SER A 108 -7.71 12.42 4.77
CA SER A 108 -7.49 12.58 6.21
C SER A 108 -7.57 14.05 6.65
N GLU A 109 -6.99 14.99 5.88
CA GLU A 109 -7.14 16.43 6.12
C GLU A 109 -8.61 16.87 6.03
N ALA A 110 -9.37 16.37 5.04
CA ALA A 110 -10.80 16.68 4.91
C ALA A 110 -11.62 16.14 6.09
N VAL A 111 -11.32 14.93 6.59
CA VAL A 111 -11.96 14.37 7.79
C VAL A 111 -11.66 15.22 9.03
N LEU A 112 -10.41 15.65 9.23
CA LEU A 112 -10.07 16.53 10.35
C LEU A 112 -10.81 17.86 10.29
N ASN A 113 -10.95 18.48 9.11
CA ASN A 113 -11.75 19.70 8.97
C ASN A 113 -13.20 19.48 9.42
N LYS A 114 -13.80 18.32 9.11
CA LYS A 114 -15.15 17.96 9.56
C LYS A 114 -15.26 17.74 11.07
N ILE A 115 -14.22 17.19 11.68
CA ILE A 115 -14.14 17.08 13.14
C ILE A 115 -14.07 18.48 13.75
N GLU A 116 -13.24 19.36 13.23
CA GLU A 116 -13.07 20.74 13.71
C GLU A 116 -14.33 21.60 13.54
N GLU A 117 -15.14 21.39 12.50
CA GLU A 117 -16.47 22.00 12.36
C GLU A 117 -17.38 21.70 13.56
N ALA A 118 -17.25 20.51 14.17
CA ALA A 118 -18.09 20.09 15.29
C ALA A 118 -17.51 20.42 16.67
N ILE A 119 -16.18 20.36 16.85
CA ILE A 119 -15.52 20.51 18.17
C ILE A 119 -14.67 21.78 18.31
N GLY A 120 -14.68 22.64 17.29
CA GLY A 120 -13.82 23.81 17.18
C GLY A 120 -12.43 23.48 16.63
N LYS A 121 -11.80 24.49 16.02
CA LYS A 121 -10.47 24.40 15.42
C LYS A 121 -9.42 23.98 16.45
N ARG A 122 -8.55 23.04 16.08
CA ARG A 122 -7.47 22.50 16.94
C ARG A 122 -6.09 22.94 16.45
N SER A 123 -5.84 22.86 15.14
CA SER A 123 -4.52 23.19 14.58
C SER A 123 -4.59 23.51 13.09
N GLU A 124 -3.53 24.12 12.55
CA GLU A 124 -3.40 24.21 11.09
C GLU A 124 -2.98 22.86 10.48
N PRO A 125 -3.37 22.57 9.21
CA PRO A 125 -2.91 21.37 8.51
C PRO A 125 -1.39 21.32 8.38
N TRP A 126 -0.78 20.19 8.74
CA TRP A 126 0.67 20.04 8.80
C TRP A 126 1.22 18.84 7.99
N THR A 127 0.36 17.88 7.64
CA THR A 127 0.78 16.57 7.08
C THR A 127 1.49 16.67 5.72
N ALA A 128 1.26 17.74 4.97
CA ALA A 128 1.89 17.93 3.66
C ALA A 128 3.41 18.17 3.74
N LYS A 129 3.91 18.61 4.89
CA LYS A 129 5.33 18.94 5.13
C LYS A 129 6.00 17.97 6.10
N SER A 130 5.26 17.00 6.64
CA SER A 130 5.79 15.98 7.54
C SER A 130 6.37 14.80 6.78
N HIS A 131 7.15 14.00 7.51
CA HIS A 131 7.62 12.70 7.05
C HIS A 131 6.91 11.61 7.87
N LEU A 132 6.56 10.50 7.22
CA LEU A 132 6.16 9.30 7.95
C LEU A 132 7.39 8.72 8.68
N PRO A 133 7.20 7.97 9.78
CA PRO A 133 8.29 7.30 10.49
C PRO A 133 9.18 6.47 9.54
N GLY A 134 10.49 6.50 9.76
CA GLY A 134 11.47 5.90 8.87
C GLY A 134 11.76 6.66 7.57
N GLY A 135 10.84 7.51 7.10
CA GLY A 135 10.90 8.20 5.80
C GLY A 135 11.51 9.60 5.82
N ASN A 136 12.22 9.98 6.88
CA ASN A 136 12.81 11.31 7.06
C ASN A 136 14.14 11.48 6.30
N PHE A 137 14.14 11.13 5.02
CA PHE A 137 15.22 11.39 4.06
C PHE A 137 14.65 11.44 2.63
N PRO A 138 15.25 12.21 1.71
CA PRO A 138 14.81 12.26 0.32
C PRO A 138 15.15 10.94 -0.40
N VAL A 139 14.34 10.57 -1.39
CA VAL A 139 14.56 9.36 -2.21
C VAL A 139 15.95 9.31 -2.86
N THR A 140 16.51 10.46 -3.22
CA THR A 140 17.85 10.60 -3.80
C THR A 140 19.00 10.26 -2.85
N GLN A 141 18.71 10.02 -1.57
CA GLN A 141 19.68 9.57 -0.57
C GLN A 141 19.55 8.09 -0.24
N PHE A 142 18.67 7.33 -0.92
CA PHE A 142 18.43 5.93 -0.58
C PHE A 142 19.72 5.10 -0.59
N GLU A 143 20.52 5.17 -1.65
CA GLU A 143 21.77 4.44 -1.81
C GLU A 143 22.78 4.83 -0.72
N ALA A 144 22.89 6.13 -0.43
CA ALA A 144 23.74 6.63 0.65
C ALA A 144 23.31 6.12 2.03
N ARG A 145 22.02 5.84 2.26
CA ARG A 145 21.54 5.23 3.51
C ARG A 145 21.93 3.76 3.59
N VAL A 146 21.83 3.03 2.48
CA VAL A 146 22.26 1.62 2.42
C VAL A 146 23.76 1.50 2.70
N GLU A 147 24.58 2.32 2.03
CA GLU A 147 26.04 2.36 2.25
C GLU A 147 26.39 2.71 3.69
N LYS A 148 25.70 3.71 4.27
CA LYS A 148 25.91 4.10 5.66
C LYS A 148 25.57 2.97 6.63
N LEU A 149 24.43 2.30 6.43
CA LEU A 149 24.01 1.19 7.28
C LEU A 149 25.04 0.05 7.22
N GLN A 150 25.49 -0.31 6.01
CA GLN A 150 26.51 -1.35 5.83
C GLN A 150 27.87 -0.97 6.42
N ALA A 151 28.27 0.30 6.35
CA ALA A 151 29.51 0.76 6.97
C ALA A 151 29.47 0.68 8.51
N GLU A 152 28.31 0.92 9.13
CA GLU A 152 28.13 0.84 10.58
C GLU A 152 27.88 -0.60 11.07
N PHE A 153 27.31 -1.46 10.22
CA PHE A 153 27.08 -2.89 10.49
C PHE A 153 27.72 -3.76 9.39
N PRO A 154 29.07 -3.94 9.40
CA PRO A 154 29.81 -4.58 8.30
C PRO A 154 29.48 -6.07 8.06
N PHE A 155 28.78 -6.70 9.01
CA PHE A 155 28.33 -8.07 8.86
C PHE A 155 27.11 -8.19 7.92
N LEU A 156 26.44 -7.08 7.58
CA LEU A 156 25.35 -7.07 6.62
C LEU A 156 25.86 -7.19 5.18
N SER A 157 25.27 -8.09 4.41
CA SER A 157 25.37 -8.06 2.96
C SER A 157 24.69 -6.81 2.41
N THR A 158 25.06 -6.41 1.18
CA THR A 158 24.45 -5.26 0.50
C THR A 158 22.94 -5.46 0.32
N ASP A 159 22.51 -6.68 -0.01
CA ASP A 159 21.09 -6.99 -0.20
C ASP A 159 20.31 -6.91 1.12
N HIS A 160 20.90 -7.36 2.22
CA HIS A 160 20.28 -7.25 3.55
C HIS A 160 20.17 -5.79 3.99
N ALA A 161 21.23 -4.99 3.82
CA ALA A 161 21.19 -3.57 4.11
C ALA A 161 20.15 -2.84 3.24
N CYS A 162 20.07 -3.17 1.94
CA CYS A 162 19.08 -2.63 1.01
C CYS A 162 17.65 -2.95 1.46
N ARG A 163 17.38 -4.22 1.81
CA ARG A 163 16.08 -4.67 2.33
C ARG A 163 15.68 -3.91 3.59
N LEU A 164 16.59 -3.76 4.55
CA LEU A 164 16.32 -3.04 5.80
C LEU A 164 15.99 -1.57 5.56
N VAL A 165 16.76 -0.86 4.73
CA VAL A 165 16.48 0.55 4.42
C VAL A 165 15.19 0.70 3.60
N ARG A 166 14.90 -0.22 2.68
CA ARG A 166 13.67 -0.20 1.88
C ARG A 166 12.41 -0.41 2.74
N SER A 167 12.48 -1.29 3.74
CA SER A 167 11.34 -1.62 4.60
C SER A 167 11.17 -0.66 5.79
N TYR A 168 12.28 -0.24 6.41
CA TYR A 168 12.27 0.47 7.69
C TYR A 168 12.89 1.87 7.63
N GLY A 169 13.55 2.22 6.53
CA GLY A 169 14.20 3.52 6.37
C GLY A 169 15.21 3.81 7.49
N THR A 170 15.06 4.96 8.15
CA THR A 170 15.95 5.33 9.26
C THR A 170 15.73 4.53 10.54
N GLU A 171 14.62 3.80 10.67
CA GLU A 171 14.38 2.94 11.83
C GLU A 171 15.23 1.65 11.80
N ALA A 172 15.89 1.35 10.66
CA ALA A 172 16.79 0.20 10.54
C ALA A 172 17.90 0.18 11.60
N TRP A 173 18.38 1.34 12.04
CA TRP A 173 19.39 1.46 13.11
C TRP A 173 18.87 1.02 14.47
N ALA A 174 17.60 1.29 14.76
CA ALA A 174 16.98 0.86 16.01
C ALA A 174 16.81 -0.66 16.03
N ILE A 175 16.50 -1.28 14.88
CA ILE A 175 16.38 -2.74 14.73
C ILE A 175 17.72 -3.43 15.01
N LEU A 176 18.82 -2.85 14.51
CA LEU A 176 20.17 -3.43 14.65
C LEU A 176 20.87 -3.01 15.95
N GLN A 177 20.20 -2.29 16.85
CA GLN A 177 20.83 -1.74 18.03
C GLN A 177 21.41 -2.86 18.91
N GLY A 178 22.74 -2.81 19.12
CA GLY A 178 23.45 -3.81 19.92
C GLY A 178 23.91 -5.04 19.15
N ALA A 179 23.54 -5.19 17.88
CA ALA A 179 24.05 -6.24 17.02
C ALA A 179 25.43 -5.88 16.44
N SER A 180 26.34 -6.85 16.45
CA SER A 180 27.73 -6.73 16.00
C SER A 180 28.16 -7.87 15.10
N VAL A 181 27.47 -9.02 15.18
CA VAL A 181 27.66 -10.20 14.32
C VAL A 181 26.31 -10.72 13.83
N PRO A 182 26.27 -11.51 12.75
CA PRO A 182 25.00 -12.06 12.23
C PRO A 182 24.18 -12.81 13.27
N ASP A 183 24.84 -13.56 14.15
CA ASP A 183 24.19 -14.35 15.20
C ASP A 183 23.41 -13.50 16.22
N ASP A 184 23.76 -12.20 16.36
CA ASP A 184 23.03 -11.28 17.23
C ASP A 184 21.61 -10.97 16.71
N LEU A 185 21.34 -11.23 15.42
CA LEU A 185 20.02 -11.09 14.81
C LEU A 185 19.08 -12.27 15.12
N GLY A 186 19.59 -13.32 15.76
CA GLY A 186 18.82 -14.51 16.10
C GLY A 186 18.71 -15.51 14.95
N THR A 187 17.58 -16.22 14.89
CA THR A 187 17.37 -17.27 13.90
C THR A 187 17.22 -16.69 12.49
N ASP A 188 18.04 -17.18 11.57
CA ASP A 188 17.88 -16.91 10.14
C ASP A 188 16.75 -17.78 9.56
N PHE A 189 15.76 -17.13 8.94
CA PHE A 189 14.59 -17.78 8.34
C PHE A 189 14.65 -17.87 6.81
N GLY A 190 15.72 -17.37 6.18
CA GLY A 190 15.89 -17.37 4.72
C GLY A 190 15.85 -15.99 4.07
#